data_AF-A0A537LIU0-F1
#
_entry.id   AF-A0A537LIU0-F1
#
_cell.length_a   1.000
_cell.length_b   1.000
_cell.length_c   1.000
_cell.angle_alpha   90.00
_cell.angle_beta   90.00
_cell.angle_gamma   90.00
#
_symmetry.space_group_name_H-M   'P 1'
#
loop_
_entity.id
_entity.type
_entity.pdbx_description
1 polymer ?
#
loop_
_entity_poly.entity_id
_entity_poly.type
_entity_poly.pdbx_seq_one_letter_code
_entity_poly.pdbx_strand_id
1 'polypeptide(L)'
;LSAEFVAAFAGRIMNIHPALLPAFGGKGMYGERVHRAVLASGARESGCTVHFVTAEPDGGPIITRATVPVEPQDTPATLAARVAREEHRLYPLAVRWFAEGRFRLEGDRVAILSPEGAAFASEPR
;
A
#
# COMPACT_ATOMS: atom_id res chain seq x y z
N LEU A 1 1.77 -13.16 9.52
CA LEU A 1 2.24 -12.87 10.90
C LEU A 1 1.17 -13.38 11.87
N SER A 2 1.53 -13.91 13.04
CA SER A 2 0.52 -14.32 14.03
C SER A 2 -0.20 -13.09 14.59
N ALA A 3 -1.45 -13.27 15.03
CA ALA A 3 -2.23 -12.17 15.61
C ALA A 3 -1.54 -11.58 16.86
N GLU A 4 -0.92 -12.43 17.69
CA GLU A 4 -0.18 -12.03 18.88
C GLU A 4 1.02 -11.13 18.54
N PHE A 5 1.77 -11.48 17.49
CA PHE A 5 2.90 -10.67 17.04
C PHE A 5 2.41 -9.32 16.48
N VAL A 6 1.36 -9.32 15.66
CA VAL A 6 0.81 -8.07 15.12
C VAL A 6 0.29 -7.17 16.24
N ALA A 7 -0.37 -7.73 17.26
CA ALA A 7 -0.84 -6.96 18.41
C ALA A 7 0.32 -6.34 19.20
N ALA A 8 1.40 -7.08 19.45
CA ALA A 8 2.58 -6.58 20.18
C ALA A 8 3.26 -5.38 19.47
N PHE A 9 3.16 -5.32 18.14
CA PHE A 9 3.75 -4.26 17.30
C PHE A 9 2.69 -3.45 16.55
N ALA A 10 1.49 -3.30 17.11
CA ALA A 10 0.42 -2.50 16.51
C ALA A 10 0.92 -1.08 16.19
N GLY A 11 0.61 -0.60 14.97
CA GLY A 11 1.06 0.71 14.47
C GLY A 11 2.57 0.81 14.19
N ARG A 12 3.32 -0.30 14.26
CA ARG A 12 4.79 -0.34 14.06
C ARG A 12 5.24 -1.34 12.99
N ILE A 13 4.32 -2.06 12.37
CA ILE A 13 4.59 -2.94 11.24
C ILE A 13 3.99 -2.31 9.99
N MET A 14 4.84 -2.04 9.00
CA MET A 14 4.44 -1.54 7.69
C MET A 14 4.59 -2.64 6.66
N ASN A 15 3.70 -2.65 5.67
CA ASN A 15 3.78 -3.52 4.51
C ASN A 15 3.56 -2.72 3.23
N ILE A 16 4.12 -3.20 2.13
CA ILE A 16 3.79 -2.73 0.79
C ILE A 16 3.13 -3.88 0.02
N HIS A 17 2.01 -3.58 -0.62
CA HIS A 17 1.22 -4.52 -1.38
C HIS A 17 1.12 -4.08 -2.85
N PRO A 18 1.31 -4.97 -3.84
CA PRO A 18 1.37 -4.63 -5.27
C PRO A 18 -0.03 -4.44 -5.91
N ALA A 19 -0.95 -3.79 -5.20
CA ALA A 19 -2.23 -3.34 -5.73
C ALA A 19 -2.75 -2.09 -5.01
N LEU A 20 -3.83 -1.51 -5.54
CA LEU A 20 -4.57 -0.39 -4.94
C LEU A 20 -5.59 -0.94 -3.93
N LEU A 21 -5.17 -1.14 -2.68
CA LEU A 21 -6.04 -1.69 -1.63
C LEU A 21 -7.28 -0.81 -1.42
N PRO A 22 -8.45 -1.42 -1.14
CA PRO A 22 -8.66 -2.84 -0.83
C PRO A 22 -8.73 -3.78 -2.05
N ALA A 23 -8.65 -3.25 -3.28
CA ALA A 23 -8.73 -4.07 -4.48
C ALA A 23 -7.50 -4.99 -4.59
N PHE A 24 -7.75 -6.26 -4.96
CA PHE A 24 -6.73 -7.29 -5.13
C PHE A 24 -5.82 -7.48 -3.89
N GLY A 25 -6.36 -7.25 -2.70
CA GLY A 25 -5.73 -7.57 -1.41
C GLY A 25 -6.28 -8.85 -0.77
N GLY A 26 -5.66 -9.26 0.32
CA GLY A 26 -6.12 -10.34 1.18
C GLY A 26 -5.53 -11.70 0.83
N LYS A 27 -6.07 -12.75 1.47
CA LYS A 27 -5.53 -14.11 1.39
C LYS A 27 -5.46 -14.60 -0.07
N GLY A 28 -4.25 -14.97 -0.51
CA GLY A 28 -4.03 -15.51 -1.85
C GLY A 28 -3.60 -14.46 -2.90
N MET A 29 -3.68 -13.17 -2.57
CA MET A 29 -3.24 -12.07 -3.41
C MET A 29 -1.80 -11.72 -3.09
N TYR A 30 -0.83 -12.51 -3.57
CA TYR A 30 0.59 -12.23 -3.35
C TYR A 30 1.42 -12.57 -4.60
N GLY A 31 2.55 -11.87 -4.76
CA GLY A 31 3.43 -12.03 -5.91
C GLY A 31 2.69 -11.86 -7.24
N GLU A 32 3.02 -12.70 -8.22
CA GLU A 32 2.45 -12.61 -9.57
C GLU A 32 0.92 -12.79 -9.62
N ARG A 33 0.31 -13.43 -8.61
CA ARG A 33 -1.14 -13.65 -8.55
C ARG A 33 -1.92 -12.34 -8.57
N VAL A 34 -1.37 -11.30 -7.95
CA VAL A 34 -1.99 -9.97 -7.90
C VAL A 34 -2.09 -9.39 -9.31
N HIS A 35 -0.98 -9.35 -10.05
CA HIS A 35 -0.95 -8.81 -11.40
C HIS A 35 -1.80 -9.62 -12.39
N ARG A 36 -1.83 -10.96 -12.23
CA ARG A 36 -2.75 -11.81 -13.01
C ARG A 36 -4.22 -11.47 -12.73
N ALA A 37 -4.59 -11.26 -11.47
CA ALA A 37 -5.95 -10.89 -11.10
C ALA A 37 -6.34 -9.50 -11.64
N VAL A 38 -5.42 -8.53 -11.57
CA VAL A 38 -5.62 -7.18 -12.14
C VAL A 38 -5.88 -7.28 -13.64
N LEU A 39 -5.03 -7.97 -14.40
CA LEU A 39 -5.20 -8.12 -15.85
C LEU A 39 -6.48 -8.87 -16.20
N ALA A 40 -6.80 -9.95 -15.49
CA ALA A 40 -8.02 -10.72 -15.70
C ALA A 40 -9.30 -9.92 -15.40
N SER A 41 -9.23 -8.93 -14.50
CA SER A 41 -10.37 -8.06 -14.19
C SER A 41 -10.69 -7.03 -15.29
N GLY A 42 -9.76 -6.78 -16.21
CA GLY A 42 -9.87 -5.71 -17.20
C GLY A 42 -9.66 -4.30 -16.65
N ALA A 43 -9.12 -4.16 -15.43
CA ALA A 43 -8.77 -2.88 -14.84
C ALA A 43 -7.80 -2.09 -15.73
N ARG A 44 -8.02 -0.77 -15.80
CA ARG A 44 -7.16 0.18 -16.56
C ARG A 44 -6.00 0.71 -15.73
N GLU A 45 -6.07 0.54 -14.42
CA GLU A 45 -5.08 1.02 -13.47
C GLU A 45 -4.75 -0.08 -12.47
N SER A 46 -3.50 -0.08 -12.05
CA SER A 46 -2.96 -0.87 -10.96
C SER A 46 -2.12 0.06 -10.07
N GLY A 47 -1.31 -0.50 -9.18
CA GLY A 47 -0.43 0.30 -8.36
C GLY A 47 0.13 -0.48 -7.19
N CYS A 48 0.60 0.25 -6.19
CA CYS A 48 0.98 -0.32 -4.91
C CYS A 48 0.44 0.53 -3.76
N THR A 49 0.24 -0.12 -2.62
CA THR A 49 -0.26 0.51 -1.40
C THR A 49 0.68 0.21 -0.25
N VAL A 50 1.09 1.25 0.47
CA VAL A 50 1.79 1.13 1.74
C VAL A 50 0.78 1.30 2.86
N HIS A 51 0.74 0.36 3.79
CA HIS A 51 -0.23 0.35 4.88
C HIS A 51 0.38 -0.22 6.17
N PHE A 52 -0.27 0.06 7.30
CA PHE A 52 0.03 -0.62 8.54
C PHE A 52 -0.55 -2.04 8.54
N VAL A 53 0.17 -2.99 9.13
CA VAL A 53 -0.32 -4.37 9.25
C VAL A 53 -1.26 -4.49 10.44
N THR A 54 -2.42 -5.13 10.21
CA THR A 54 -3.38 -5.55 11.24
C THR A 54 -3.54 -7.07 11.19
N ALA A 55 -4.40 -7.62 12.06
CA ALA A 55 -4.70 -9.06 12.04
C ALA A 55 -5.45 -9.48 10.75
N GLU A 56 -6.13 -8.53 10.11
CA GLU A 56 -6.76 -8.73 8.80
C GLU A 56 -5.70 -8.55 7.70
N PRO A 57 -5.44 -9.59 6.87
CA PRO A 57 -4.50 -9.47 5.75
C PRO A 57 -4.88 -8.32 4.82
N ASP A 58 -3.95 -7.40 4.60
CA ASP A 58 -4.10 -6.21 3.74
C ASP A 58 -5.29 -5.29 4.10
N GLY A 59 -5.84 -5.42 5.32
CA GLY A 59 -6.99 -4.65 5.81
C GLY A 59 -6.62 -3.50 6.75
N GLY A 60 -5.34 -3.15 6.86
CA GLY A 60 -4.90 -2.13 7.79
C GLY A 60 -4.92 -0.70 7.23
N PRO A 61 -4.75 0.32 8.10
CA PRO A 61 -4.77 1.73 7.70
C PRO A 61 -3.79 2.05 6.57
N ILE A 62 -4.29 2.62 5.48
CA ILE A 62 -3.48 3.02 4.33
C ILE A 62 -2.67 4.27 4.69
N ILE A 63 -1.36 4.21 4.44
CA ILE A 63 -0.44 5.35 4.61
C ILE A 63 -0.38 6.14 3.31
N THR A 64 -0.11 5.46 2.20
CA THR A 64 -0.01 6.09 0.88
C THR A 64 -0.13 5.05 -0.24
N ARG A 65 -0.41 5.49 -1.46
CA ARG A 65 -0.54 4.65 -2.64
C ARG A 65 0.02 5.36 -3.86
N ALA A 66 0.42 4.59 -4.86
CA ALA A 66 0.79 5.10 -6.17
C ALA A 66 0.07 4.28 -7.24
N THR A 67 -0.42 4.95 -8.28
CA THR A 67 -1.09 4.32 -9.41
C THR A 67 -0.13 4.13 -10.58
N VAL A 68 -0.36 3.09 -11.37
CA VAL A 68 0.29 2.87 -12.66
C VAL A 68 -0.75 2.44 -13.69
N PRO A 69 -0.60 2.82 -14.97
CA PRO A 69 -1.50 2.35 -16.01
C PRO A 69 -1.32 0.84 -16.26
N VAL A 70 -2.42 0.19 -16.64
CA VAL A 70 -2.43 -1.15 -17.21
C VAL A 70 -2.56 -1.00 -18.73
N GLU A 71 -1.49 -1.36 -19.43
CA GLU A 71 -1.40 -1.25 -20.88
C GLU A 71 -2.10 -2.43 -21.57
N PRO A 72 -2.70 -2.25 -22.76
CA PRO A 72 -3.45 -3.32 -23.45
C PRO A 72 -2.66 -4.62 -23.67
N GLN A 73 -1.35 -4.51 -23.85
CA GLN A 73 -0.42 -5.61 -24.12
C GLN A 73 0.36 -6.07 -22.87
N ASP A 74 -0.04 -5.62 -21.67
CA ASP A 74 0.66 -6.03 -20.46
C ASP A 74 0.55 -7.54 -20.21
N THR A 75 1.67 -8.11 -19.82
CA THR A 75 1.76 -9.41 -19.16
C THR A 75 1.84 -9.19 -17.65
N PRO A 76 1.61 -10.22 -16.82
CA PRO A 76 1.80 -10.10 -15.37
C PRO A 76 3.20 -9.58 -15.01
N ALA A 77 4.23 -10.01 -15.75
CA ALA A 77 5.61 -9.57 -15.52
C ALA A 77 5.84 -8.09 -15.89
N THR A 78 5.30 -7.60 -17.02
CA THR A 78 5.48 -6.18 -17.40
C THR A 78 4.73 -5.25 -16.47
N LEU A 79 3.51 -5.64 -16.04
CA LEU A 79 2.76 -4.90 -15.03
C LEU A 79 3.48 -4.93 -13.67
N ALA A 80 4.00 -6.08 -13.25
CA ALA A 80 4.77 -6.20 -12.01
C ALA A 80 6.00 -5.30 -12.00
N ALA A 81 6.76 -5.26 -13.11
CA ALA A 81 7.92 -4.39 -13.24
C ALA A 81 7.54 -2.90 -13.12
N ARG A 82 6.39 -2.49 -13.67
CA ARG A 82 5.88 -1.11 -13.56
C ARG A 82 5.47 -0.79 -12.12
N VAL A 83 4.76 -1.70 -11.45
CA VAL A 83 4.37 -1.55 -10.04
C VAL A 83 5.61 -1.49 -9.14
N ALA A 84 6.60 -2.37 -9.34
CA ALA A 84 7.83 -2.44 -8.54
C ALA A 84 8.63 -1.13 -8.56
N ARG A 85 8.62 -0.39 -9.68
CA ARG A 85 9.25 0.94 -9.76
C ARG A 85 8.60 1.93 -8.79
N GLU A 86 7.26 1.90 -8.68
CA GLU A 86 6.55 2.72 -7.70
C GLU A 86 6.77 2.21 -6.28
N GLU A 87 6.85 0.89 -6.06
CA GLU A 87 7.18 0.33 -4.74
C GLU A 87 8.54 0.81 -4.22
N HIS A 88 9.57 0.77 -5.06
CA HIS A 88 10.92 1.25 -4.73
C HIS A 88 10.96 2.75 -4.42
N ARG A 89 10.02 3.54 -4.96
CA ARG A 89 9.90 4.97 -4.65
C ARG A 89 9.08 5.20 -3.37
N LEU A 90 7.95 4.53 -3.26
CA LEU A 90 6.93 4.81 -2.26
C LEU A 90 7.28 4.24 -0.88
N TYR A 91 7.90 3.06 -0.84
CA TYR A 91 8.20 2.41 0.44
C TYR A 91 9.27 3.15 1.25
N PRO A 92 10.42 3.57 0.67
CA PRO A 92 11.41 4.37 1.40
C PRO A 92 10.85 5.72 1.85
N LEU A 93 9.95 6.33 1.06
CA LEU A 93 9.27 7.57 1.42
C LEU A 93 8.40 7.41 2.66
N ALA A 94 7.61 6.34 2.73
CA ALA A 94 6.77 6.03 3.88
C ALA A 94 7.61 5.70 5.13
N VAL A 95 8.70 4.93 4.98
CA VAL A 95 9.64 4.65 6.08
C VAL A 95 10.28 5.94 6.60
N ARG A 96 10.66 6.87 5.71
CA ARG A 96 11.18 8.18 6.10
C ARG A 96 10.15 8.96 6.92
N TRP A 97 8.92 9.06 6.45
CA TRP A 97 7.86 9.77 7.18
C TRP A 97 7.59 9.15 8.56
N PHE A 98 7.64 7.82 8.67
CA PHE A 98 7.56 7.13 9.95
C PHE A 98 8.70 7.54 10.89
N ALA A 99 9.94 7.51 10.39
CA ALA A 99 11.14 7.86 11.16
C ALA A 99 11.17 9.35 11.57
N GLU A 100 10.58 10.24 10.75
CA GLU A 100 10.40 11.66 11.04
C GLU A 100 9.25 11.92 12.03
N GLY A 101 8.53 10.89 12.50
CA GLY A 101 7.40 11.06 13.42
C GLY A 101 6.17 11.72 12.78
N ARG A 102 6.04 11.62 11.45
CA ARG A 102 5.02 12.36 10.68
C ARG A 102 3.69 11.63 10.54
N PHE A 103 3.44 10.59 11.31
CA PHE A 103 2.18 9.86 11.25
C PHE A 103 1.37 10.05 12.52
N ARG A 104 0.09 10.35 12.33
CA ARG A 104 -0.91 10.28 13.39
C ARG A 104 -1.97 9.28 12.98
N LEU A 105 -2.10 8.21 13.76
CA LEU A 105 -3.17 7.23 13.58
C LEU A 105 -4.47 7.78 14.18
N GLU A 106 -5.51 7.84 13.36
CA GLU A 106 -6.85 8.28 13.73
C GLU A 106 -7.83 7.15 13.41
N GLY A 107 -7.99 6.21 14.35
CA GLY A 107 -8.79 5.01 14.10
C GLY A 107 -8.19 4.15 12.99
N ASP A 108 -8.91 4.04 11.87
CA ASP A 108 -8.52 3.28 10.67
C ASP A 108 -7.78 4.13 9.62
N ARG A 109 -7.45 5.39 9.94
CA ARG A 109 -6.79 6.34 9.01
C ARG A 109 -5.42 6.77 9.50
N VAL A 110 -4.57 7.12 8.54
CA VAL A 110 -3.25 7.71 8.79
C VAL A 110 -3.26 9.16 8.31
N ALA A 111 -3.09 10.11 9.22
CA ALA A 111 -2.82 11.50 8.85
C ALA A 111 -1.31 11.71 8.74
N ILE A 112 -0.84 12.21 7.59
CA ILE A 112 0.57 12.54 7.37
C ILE A 112 0.80 14.00 7.76
N LEU A 113 1.59 14.26 8.78
CA LEU A 113 1.94 15.60 9.24
C LEU A 113 2.97 16.24 8.30
N SER A 114 2.86 17.55 8.10
CA SER A 114 3.90 18.36 7.49
C SER A 114 5.12 18.39 8.42
N PRO A 115 6.32 18.70 7.92
CA PRO A 115 7.51 18.87 8.74
C PRO A 115 7.34 19.92 9.86
N GLU A 116 6.38 20.83 9.71
CA GLU A 116 6.01 21.89 10.67
C GLU A 116 4.88 21.47 11.64
N GLY A 117 4.36 20.24 11.53
CA GLY A 117 3.34 19.67 12.42
C GLY A 117 1.88 19.75 11.94
N ALA A 118 1.62 20.27 10.74
CA ALA A 118 0.25 20.39 10.20
C ALA A 118 -0.10 19.22 9.27
N ALA A 119 -1.18 18.47 9.52
CA ALA A 119 -1.59 17.35 8.67
C ALA A 119 -1.82 17.75 7.20
N PHE A 120 -1.17 17.06 6.26
CA PHE A 120 -1.64 16.97 4.89
C PHE A 120 -2.93 16.15 4.90
N ALA A 121 -4.06 16.84 4.70
CA ALA A 121 -5.28 16.16 4.30
C ALA A 121 -5.01 15.55 2.92
N SER A 122 -5.14 14.24 2.78
CA SER A 122 -5.24 13.64 1.46
C SER A 122 -6.53 14.17 0.83
N GLU A 123 -6.43 15.02 -0.18
CA GLU A 123 -7.61 15.46 -0.93
C GLU A 123 -8.33 14.23 -1.50
N PRO A 124 -9.67 14.17 -1.41
CA PRO A 124 -10.42 13.15 -2.10
C PRO A 124 -10.42 13.48 -3.60
N ARG A 125 -9.76 12.64 -4.41
CA ARG A 125 -10.08 12.47 -5.83
C ARG A 125 -10.03 10.99 -6.19
#